data_AF-A0A8H4ATR2-F1
#
_entry.id   AF-A0A8H4ATR2-F1
#
_cell.length_a   1.000
_cell.length_b   1.000
_cell.length_c   1.000
_cell.angle_alpha   90.00
_cell.angle_beta   90.00
_cell.angle_gamma   90.00
#
_symmetry.space_group_name_H-M   'P 1'
#
loop_
_entity.id
_entity.type
_entity.pdbx_description
1 polymer ?
#
loop_
_entity_poly.entity_id
_entity_poly.type
_entity_poly.pdbx_seq_one_letter_code
_entity_poly.pdbx_strand_id
1 'polypeptide(L)'
;MEIRSFLSLSKFITFLLYAFFILVLIKKVLGQDPCHLSPTKPPKIIIGYYPAYKLNLRPGIDFNISPSINYLNYIAFSPNDLVNNGNNQNGLPTLLNNQFVRFNELKAYRTNNRQQFKIILSVLLPTDGINLIQLFNVSGVGAQLTTNLVSAVYQFGFDGIDIDYPFKFPCYPLIGWFNSAYSNLLNGLSSQLSNKTLMITAGQYPINITNLNNIDFINIQASNFNVNSSITSSGIDKIQQILNSWSTVIDKSKLILSVEFGGIIEIVSSNNIKSDIESQQIQIANAPNSKLPMADEPIPDQCQYSSYAYLSWNTLKQVLSSSSCPSNLTSSSSWKYGFVKNAKQSYLYQQDSSSTNYFVVFYEDYQSLNAKIDYINNNDLAGIAITDITKDSNDSQLMNFITLGVQPSTSTPSSSNNTGAIVGGVIGSLIFVGAIVGAGFMLYQKRKVKRSDLLKDTKNQTCSDINRQDYSDINRQVRPDTHNRIYSDTNHQASN
;
A
#
# COMPACT_ATOMS: atom_id res chain seq x y z
N MET A 1 15.91 -19.80 -59.86
CA MET A 1 15.36 -19.86 -58.49
C MET A 1 14.67 -18.53 -58.23
N GLU A 2 13.34 -18.48 -58.44
CA GLU A 2 12.53 -17.26 -58.24
C GLU A 2 12.37 -17.00 -56.74
N ILE A 3 12.90 -15.88 -56.24
CA ILE A 3 12.66 -15.41 -54.87
C ILE A 3 11.23 -14.83 -54.82
N ARG A 4 10.24 -15.71 -54.70
CA ARG A 4 8.88 -15.34 -54.31
C ARG A 4 8.81 -15.23 -52.79
N SER A 5 9.06 -14.05 -52.23
CA SER A 5 8.47 -13.63 -50.95
C SER A 5 8.88 -12.19 -50.64
N PHE A 6 8.29 -11.22 -51.33
CA PHE A 6 8.09 -9.92 -50.71
C PHE A 6 6.76 -10.00 -49.99
N LEU A 7 6.78 -10.37 -48.70
CA LEU A 7 5.79 -9.85 -47.76
C LEU A 7 5.75 -8.35 -48.02
N SER A 8 4.64 -7.86 -48.60
CA SER A 8 4.53 -6.47 -49.05
C SER A 8 5.02 -5.57 -47.92
N LEU A 9 5.91 -4.63 -48.20
CA LEU A 9 6.50 -3.71 -47.22
C LEU A 9 5.49 -3.17 -46.20
N SER A 10 4.24 -2.95 -46.63
CA SER A 10 3.08 -2.64 -45.79
C SER A 10 2.86 -3.63 -44.63
N LYS A 11 2.84 -4.94 -44.87
CA LYS A 11 2.67 -5.98 -43.84
C LYS A 11 3.81 -5.99 -42.83
N PHE A 12 5.05 -5.73 -43.28
CA PHE A 12 6.21 -5.63 -42.38
C PHE A 12 6.12 -4.38 -41.49
N ILE A 13 5.73 -3.23 -42.06
CA ILE A 13 5.50 -1.99 -41.30
C ILE A 13 4.35 -2.17 -40.29
N THR A 14 3.24 -2.79 -40.69
CA THR A 14 2.11 -3.08 -39.78
C THR A 14 2.55 -3.99 -38.63
N PHE A 15 3.35 -5.02 -38.90
CA PHE A 15 3.90 -5.89 -37.86
C PHE A 15 4.79 -5.12 -36.87
N LEU A 16 5.69 -4.25 -37.36
CA LEU A 16 6.56 -3.43 -36.50
C LEU A 16 5.76 -2.45 -35.64
N LEU A 17 4.73 -1.81 -36.20
CA LEU A 17 3.85 -0.92 -35.45
C LEU A 17 3.06 -1.69 -34.37
N TYR A 18 2.60 -2.90 -34.69
CA TYR A 18 1.91 -3.75 -33.74
C TYR A 18 2.83 -4.21 -32.60
N ALA A 19 4.05 -4.64 -32.93
CA ALA A 19 5.07 -5.00 -31.94
C ALA A 19 5.48 -3.81 -31.07
N PHE A 20 5.61 -2.62 -31.65
CA PHE A 20 5.87 -1.39 -30.90
C PHE A 20 4.72 -1.01 -29.97
N PHE A 21 3.46 -1.09 -30.44
CA PHE A 21 2.30 -0.87 -29.59
C PHE A 21 2.23 -1.88 -28.45
N ILE A 22 2.49 -3.16 -28.71
CA ILE A 22 2.58 -4.19 -27.67
C ILE A 22 3.70 -3.86 -26.69
N LEU A 23 4.89 -3.45 -27.14
CA LEU A 23 6.00 -3.05 -26.27
C LEU A 23 5.67 -1.81 -25.43
N VAL A 24 4.98 -0.83 -25.99
CA VAL A 24 4.50 0.36 -25.25
C VAL A 24 3.44 -0.04 -24.24
N LEU A 25 2.50 -0.93 -24.61
CA LEU A 25 1.48 -1.43 -23.70
C LEU A 25 2.12 -2.26 -22.58
N ILE A 26 3.04 -3.16 -22.90
CA ILE A 26 3.82 -3.96 -21.96
C ILE A 26 4.66 -3.06 -21.06
N LYS A 27 5.31 -2.00 -21.56
CA LYS A 27 6.08 -1.09 -20.72
C LYS A 27 5.18 -0.19 -19.86
N LYS A 28 3.98 0.14 -20.35
CA LYS A 28 2.98 0.90 -19.57
C LYS A 28 2.28 0.04 -18.52
N VAL A 29 2.08 -1.25 -18.79
CA VAL A 29 1.37 -2.20 -17.92
C VAL A 29 2.34 -2.93 -16.97
N LEU A 30 3.54 -3.29 -17.42
CA LEU A 30 4.57 -3.99 -16.63
C LEU A 30 5.67 -3.07 -16.11
N GLY A 31 5.83 -1.88 -16.68
CA GLY A 31 6.85 -0.89 -16.27
C GLY A 31 6.28 0.30 -15.51
N GLN A 32 4.97 0.31 -15.18
CA GLN A 32 4.50 1.17 -14.12
C GLN A 32 5.07 0.64 -12.81
N ASP A 33 6.01 1.40 -12.25
CA ASP A 33 6.56 1.13 -10.93
C ASP A 33 5.37 0.93 -9.97
N PRO A 34 5.30 -0.19 -9.23
CA PRO A 34 4.14 -0.53 -8.40
C PRO A 34 3.77 0.57 -7.40
N CYS A 35 4.70 1.47 -7.10
CA CYS A 35 4.49 2.66 -6.30
C CYS A 35 3.53 3.70 -6.91
N HIS A 36 3.37 3.77 -8.23
CA HIS A 36 2.71 4.91 -8.90
C HIS A 36 1.25 4.68 -9.26
N LEU A 37 0.64 3.61 -8.77
CA LEU A 37 -0.79 3.41 -8.90
C LEU A 37 -1.49 4.22 -7.82
N SER A 38 -1.97 5.40 -8.22
CA SER A 38 -2.99 6.12 -7.47
C SER A 38 -4.21 5.22 -7.27
N PRO A 39 -4.84 5.23 -6.08
CA PRO A 39 -6.07 4.51 -5.88
C PRO A 39 -7.11 5.00 -6.89
N THR A 40 -7.86 4.03 -7.41
CA THR A 40 -8.89 4.29 -8.43
C THR A 40 -9.95 5.26 -7.94
N LYS A 41 -10.19 5.29 -6.62
CA LYS A 41 -11.10 6.21 -5.92
C LYS A 41 -10.71 6.33 -4.44
N PRO A 42 -10.78 7.51 -3.81
CA PRO A 42 -10.60 7.62 -2.36
C PRO A 42 -11.73 6.88 -1.60
N PRO A 43 -11.47 6.39 -0.37
CA PRO A 43 -12.50 5.81 0.48
C PRO A 43 -13.68 6.77 0.72
N LYS A 44 -14.90 6.22 0.84
CA LYS A 44 -16.13 7.02 1.07
C LYS A 44 -16.09 7.74 2.42
N ILE A 45 -15.54 7.09 3.44
CA ILE A 45 -15.39 7.59 4.81
C ILE A 45 -13.94 7.45 5.24
N ILE A 46 -13.39 8.50 5.84
CA ILE A 46 -12.05 8.53 6.44
C ILE A 46 -12.20 8.91 7.91
N ILE A 47 -11.73 8.04 8.79
CA ILE A 47 -11.73 8.23 10.24
C ILE A 47 -10.29 8.35 10.73
N GLY A 48 -9.96 9.43 11.43
CA GLY A 48 -8.64 9.63 12.03
C GLY A 48 -8.71 9.57 13.54
N TYR A 49 -7.89 8.72 14.18
CA TYR A 49 -7.75 8.74 15.64
C TYR A 49 -6.70 9.78 16.04
N TYR A 50 -7.02 10.58 17.06
CA TYR A 50 -6.15 11.62 17.60
C TYR A 50 -5.96 11.40 19.10
N PRO A 51 -4.77 10.94 19.57
CA PRO A 51 -4.51 10.57 20.95
C PRO A 51 -4.24 11.80 21.83
N ALA A 52 -5.25 12.64 22.04
CA ALA A 52 -5.10 13.92 22.74
C ALA A 52 -4.48 13.81 24.13
N TYR A 53 -4.84 12.75 24.88
CA TYR A 53 -4.28 12.51 26.22
C TYR A 53 -2.75 12.38 26.23
N LYS A 54 -2.12 11.94 25.14
CA LYS A 54 -0.65 11.88 25.00
C LYS A 54 -0.03 13.25 24.64
N LEU A 55 -0.79 14.11 23.97
CA LEU A 55 -0.28 15.31 23.30
C LEU A 55 -0.41 16.58 24.14
N ASN A 56 -1.28 16.57 25.16
CA ASN A 56 -1.44 17.71 26.06
C ASN A 56 -0.20 18.05 26.89
N LEU A 57 0.82 17.20 26.84
CA LEU A 57 2.14 17.47 27.42
C LEU A 57 3.01 18.38 26.54
N ARG A 58 2.54 18.81 25.36
CA ARG A 58 3.32 19.61 24.40
C ARG A 58 2.53 20.84 23.91
N PRO A 59 2.63 21.98 24.61
CA PRO A 59 2.12 23.26 24.11
C PRO A 59 2.70 23.57 22.72
N GLY A 60 1.86 24.03 21.78
CA GLY A 60 2.31 24.48 20.45
C GLY A 60 2.37 23.42 19.35
N ILE A 61 1.86 22.21 19.56
CA ILE A 61 1.59 21.30 18.43
C ILE A 61 0.34 21.81 17.71
N ASP A 62 0.50 22.27 16.47
CA ASP A 62 -0.64 22.66 15.64
C ASP A 62 -1.47 21.43 15.23
N PHE A 63 -2.78 21.61 15.12
CA PHE A 63 -3.63 20.59 14.51
C PHE A 63 -3.32 20.52 13.02
N ASN A 64 -2.53 19.52 12.60
CA ASN A 64 -2.35 19.19 11.19
C ASN A 64 -3.32 18.09 10.78
N ILE A 65 -4.61 18.43 10.72
CA ILE A 65 -5.69 17.49 10.40
C ILE A 65 -6.08 17.70 8.94
N SER A 66 -6.00 16.64 8.14
CA SER A 66 -6.38 16.71 6.73
C SER A 66 -7.86 17.09 6.55
N PRO A 67 -8.18 17.99 5.60
CA PRO A 67 -9.56 18.41 5.35
C PRO A 67 -10.49 17.31 4.85
N SER A 68 -9.92 16.20 4.39
CA SER A 68 -10.67 15.08 3.83
C SER A 68 -11.10 14.05 4.88
N ILE A 69 -10.66 14.20 6.13
CA ILE A 69 -11.18 13.38 7.24
C ILE A 69 -12.68 13.69 7.40
N ASN A 70 -13.51 12.65 7.52
CA ASN A 70 -14.94 12.81 7.79
C ASN A 70 -15.23 12.76 9.29
N TYR A 71 -14.49 11.93 10.04
CA TYR A 71 -14.63 11.76 11.48
C TYR A 71 -13.26 11.78 12.17
N LEU A 72 -13.13 12.61 13.19
CA LEU A 72 -11.96 12.64 14.04
C LEU A 72 -12.31 12.02 15.40
N ASN A 73 -11.78 10.83 15.65
CA ASN A 73 -11.92 10.13 16.93
C ASN A 73 -10.93 10.70 17.94
N TYR A 74 -11.42 11.61 18.78
CA TYR A 74 -10.65 12.32 19.80
C TYR A 74 -10.55 11.46 21.06
N ILE A 75 -9.35 10.95 21.35
CA ILE A 75 -9.09 10.13 22.54
C ILE A 75 -8.67 11.06 23.68
N ALA A 76 -9.63 11.43 24.51
CA ALA A 76 -9.44 12.45 25.54
C ALA A 76 -8.67 11.97 26.76
N PHE A 77 -8.68 10.67 27.05
CA PHE A 77 -8.15 10.11 28.29
C PHE A 77 -7.60 8.70 28.07
N SER A 78 -6.67 8.30 28.93
CA SER A 78 -6.13 6.94 28.93
C SER A 78 -7.15 5.96 29.55
N PRO A 79 -7.00 4.63 29.33
CA PRO A 79 -7.87 3.65 29.97
C PRO A 79 -7.88 3.76 31.51
N ASN A 80 -6.74 4.08 32.13
CA ASN A 80 -6.63 4.20 33.59
C ASN A 80 -7.42 5.40 34.13
N ASP A 81 -7.48 6.50 33.37
CA ASP A 81 -8.27 7.68 33.76
C ASP A 81 -9.76 7.32 33.84
N LEU A 82 -10.25 6.49 32.90
CA LEU A 82 -11.63 6.02 32.86
C LEU A 82 -11.95 5.12 34.05
N VAL A 83 -11.06 4.24 34.45
CA VAL A 83 -11.27 3.37 35.63
C VAL A 83 -11.41 4.19 36.90
N ASN A 84 -10.53 5.17 37.08
CA ASN A 84 -10.48 5.98 38.29
C ASN A 84 -11.65 6.98 38.39
N ASN A 85 -12.24 7.39 37.26
CA ASN A 85 -13.18 8.52 37.23
C ASN A 85 -14.52 8.20 36.55
N GLY A 86 -14.63 7.12 35.78
CA GLY A 86 -15.80 6.81 34.96
C GLY A 86 -17.08 6.60 35.76
N ASN A 87 -16.94 6.10 36.99
CA ASN A 87 -18.05 5.79 37.89
C ASN A 87 -18.44 6.96 38.82
N ASN A 88 -17.59 7.98 38.90
CA ASN A 88 -17.90 9.19 39.67
C ASN A 88 -18.77 10.10 38.79
N GLN A 89 -19.95 10.50 39.28
CA GLN A 89 -20.87 11.39 38.55
C GLN A 89 -20.18 12.65 38.00
N ASN A 90 -19.17 13.15 38.71
CA ASN A 90 -18.41 14.33 38.30
C ASN A 90 -17.03 14.00 37.72
N GLY A 91 -16.61 12.73 37.73
CA GLY A 91 -15.25 12.33 37.36
C GLY A 91 -14.95 12.58 35.89
N LEU A 92 -15.79 12.06 34.99
CA LEU A 92 -15.57 12.21 33.55
C LEU A 92 -15.66 13.67 33.06
N PRO A 93 -16.67 14.48 33.48
CA PRO A 93 -16.66 15.91 33.18
C PRO A 93 -15.42 16.63 33.72
N THR A 94 -14.91 16.26 34.89
CA THR A 94 -13.69 16.86 35.46
C THR A 94 -12.45 16.51 34.63
N LEU A 95 -12.30 15.25 34.19
CA LEU A 95 -11.21 14.87 33.29
C LEU A 95 -11.27 15.63 31.96
N LEU A 96 -12.46 15.77 31.39
CA LEU A 96 -12.66 16.52 30.15
C LEU A 96 -12.46 18.03 30.35
N ASN A 97 -12.71 18.57 31.54
CA ASN A 97 -12.38 19.96 31.86
C ASN A 97 -10.86 20.21 31.75
N ASN A 98 -10.03 19.24 32.13
CA ASN A 98 -8.58 19.33 31.92
C ASN A 98 -8.18 19.29 30.43
N GLN A 99 -9.05 18.73 29.59
CA GLN A 99 -8.90 18.68 28.13
C GLN A 99 -9.60 19.85 27.42
N PHE A 100 -10.36 20.67 28.15
CA PHE A 100 -11.32 21.63 27.57
C PHE A 100 -10.64 22.69 26.71
N VAL A 101 -9.49 23.20 27.15
CA VAL A 101 -8.71 24.19 26.39
C VAL A 101 -8.33 23.60 25.03
N ARG A 102 -7.68 22.42 25.02
CA ARG A 102 -7.24 21.78 23.79
C ARG A 102 -8.40 21.39 22.88
N PHE A 103 -9.50 20.93 23.45
CA PHE A 103 -10.70 20.62 22.69
C PHE A 103 -11.35 21.86 22.07
N ASN A 104 -11.34 23.02 22.76
CA ASN A 104 -11.81 24.28 22.20
C ASN A 104 -10.89 24.80 21.09
N GLU A 105 -9.57 24.63 21.21
CA GLU A 105 -8.63 24.91 20.13
C GLU A 105 -8.94 24.06 18.89
N LEU A 106 -9.27 22.77 19.07
CA LEU A 106 -9.68 21.89 17.96
C LEU A 106 -10.99 22.37 17.30
N LYS A 107 -12.00 22.77 18.09
CA LYS A 107 -13.25 23.34 17.55
C LYS A 107 -13.00 24.65 16.80
N ALA A 108 -12.14 25.51 17.33
CA ALA A 108 -11.73 26.74 16.68
C ALA A 108 -10.99 26.46 15.38
N TYR A 109 -10.05 25.50 15.38
CA TYR A 109 -9.35 25.03 14.18
C TYR A 109 -10.34 24.54 13.11
N ARG A 110 -11.30 23.68 13.48
CA ARG A 110 -12.35 23.20 12.57
C ARG A 110 -13.12 24.37 11.93
N THR A 111 -13.51 25.35 12.74
CA THR A 111 -14.30 26.51 12.29
C THR A 111 -13.49 27.45 11.41
N ASN A 112 -12.29 27.82 11.84
CA ASN A 112 -11.41 28.77 11.16
C ASN A 112 -10.94 28.25 9.79
N ASN A 113 -10.73 26.93 9.69
CA ASN A 113 -10.31 26.28 8.44
C ASN A 113 -11.49 25.73 7.63
N ARG A 114 -12.74 26.03 8.01
CA ARG A 114 -13.98 25.57 7.35
C ARG A 114 -14.02 24.05 7.13
N GLN A 115 -13.49 23.31 8.08
CA GLN A 115 -13.44 21.87 8.05
C GLN A 115 -14.81 21.28 8.38
N GLN A 116 -15.19 20.21 7.69
CA GLN A 116 -16.51 19.59 7.82
C GLN A 116 -16.51 18.30 8.65
N PHE A 117 -15.36 17.91 9.22
CA PHE A 117 -15.28 16.69 10.00
C PHE A 117 -16.09 16.76 11.30
N LYS A 118 -16.67 15.62 11.67
CA LYS A 118 -17.29 15.39 12.97
C LYS A 118 -16.22 15.05 14.01
N ILE A 119 -16.35 15.58 15.22
CA ILE A 119 -15.45 15.25 16.34
C ILE A 119 -16.16 14.24 17.25
N ILE A 120 -15.63 13.03 17.31
CA ILE A 120 -16.21 11.89 18.03
C ILE A 120 -15.40 11.66 19.29
N LEU A 121 -16.05 11.56 20.44
CA LEU A 121 -15.37 11.17 21.68
C LEU A 121 -15.02 9.68 21.59
N SER A 122 -13.74 9.33 21.51
CA SER A 122 -13.31 7.93 21.50
C SER A 122 -12.89 7.51 22.91
N VAL A 123 -13.56 6.47 23.42
CA VAL A 123 -13.44 5.97 24.79
C VAL A 123 -12.68 4.66 24.77
N LEU A 124 -11.44 4.68 25.25
CA LEU A 124 -10.64 3.46 25.42
C LEU A 124 -11.06 2.74 26.69
N LEU A 125 -11.71 1.58 26.56
CA LEU A 125 -12.01 0.75 27.72
C LEU A 125 -10.72 0.06 28.22
N PRO A 126 -10.58 -0.15 29.55
CA PRO A 126 -9.45 -0.89 30.10
C PRO A 126 -9.44 -2.32 29.57
N THR A 127 -8.25 -2.88 29.36
CA THR A 127 -8.12 -4.23 28.80
C THR A 127 -7.86 -5.29 29.86
N ASP A 128 -7.46 -4.87 31.07
CA ASP A 128 -7.35 -5.78 32.19
C ASP A 128 -8.74 -6.10 32.76
N GLY A 129 -8.98 -7.39 33.02
CA GLY A 129 -10.27 -7.86 33.48
C GLY A 129 -10.71 -7.26 34.83
N ILE A 130 -9.77 -6.90 35.70
CA ILE A 130 -10.07 -6.36 37.04
C ILE A 130 -10.74 -4.98 36.91
N ASN A 131 -10.11 -4.09 36.16
CA ASN A 131 -10.63 -2.74 35.92
C ASN A 131 -11.94 -2.76 35.12
N LEU A 132 -12.09 -3.69 34.17
CA LEU A 132 -13.37 -3.89 33.49
C LEU A 132 -14.47 -4.36 34.43
N ILE A 133 -14.18 -5.31 35.32
CA ILE A 133 -15.12 -5.75 36.35
C ILE A 133 -15.48 -4.57 37.26
N GLN A 134 -14.51 -3.76 37.68
CA GLN A 134 -14.79 -2.56 38.48
C GLN A 134 -15.68 -1.54 37.74
N LEU A 135 -15.49 -1.41 36.42
CA LEU A 135 -16.26 -0.49 35.59
C LEU A 135 -17.70 -0.99 35.31
N PHE A 136 -17.95 -2.30 35.31
CA PHE A 136 -19.25 -2.86 34.87
C PHE A 136 -20.00 -3.73 35.91
N ASN A 137 -19.32 -4.31 36.90
CA ASN A 137 -19.88 -5.33 37.80
C ASN A 137 -20.48 -4.76 39.10
N VAL A 138 -20.42 -3.44 39.31
CA VAL A 138 -21.11 -2.80 40.43
C VAL A 138 -22.51 -2.42 39.95
N SER A 139 -23.56 -2.91 40.62
CA SER A 139 -24.95 -2.70 40.23
C SER A 139 -25.25 -1.22 39.97
N GLY A 140 -25.74 -0.90 38.77
CA GLY A 140 -26.08 0.48 38.36
C GLY A 140 -24.91 1.28 37.75
N VAL A 141 -23.67 0.79 37.82
CA VAL A 141 -22.52 1.53 37.29
C VAL A 141 -22.52 1.61 35.78
N GLY A 142 -22.92 0.55 35.06
CA GLY A 142 -23.05 0.63 33.59
C GLY A 142 -24.05 1.72 33.15
N ALA A 143 -25.13 1.92 33.91
CA ALA A 143 -26.08 3.00 33.67
C ALA A 143 -25.47 4.37 34.00
N GLN A 144 -24.73 4.48 35.10
CA GLN A 144 -24.04 5.73 35.47
C GLN A 144 -22.96 6.12 34.45
N LEU A 145 -22.16 5.15 33.99
CA LEU A 145 -21.17 5.34 32.93
C LEU A 145 -21.85 5.82 31.64
N THR A 146 -22.96 5.19 31.25
CA THR A 146 -23.77 5.62 30.11
C THR A 146 -24.19 7.09 30.27
N THR A 147 -24.80 7.46 31.40
CA THR A 147 -25.22 8.84 31.68
C THR A 147 -24.05 9.82 31.63
N ASN A 148 -22.90 9.44 32.20
CA ASN A 148 -21.70 10.28 32.21
C ASN A 148 -21.15 10.50 30.80
N LEU A 149 -21.10 9.45 29.97
CA LEU A 149 -20.64 9.53 28.59
C LEU A 149 -21.60 10.37 27.72
N VAL A 150 -22.91 10.17 27.87
CA VAL A 150 -23.93 10.97 27.19
C VAL A 150 -23.81 12.44 27.58
N SER A 151 -23.71 12.72 28.88
CA SER A 151 -23.51 14.07 29.41
C SER A 151 -22.25 14.72 28.84
N ALA A 152 -21.13 14.00 28.80
CA ALA A 152 -19.89 14.46 28.19
C ALA A 152 -20.06 14.81 26.70
N VAL A 153 -20.72 13.95 25.92
CA VAL A 153 -20.97 14.20 24.49
C VAL A 153 -21.74 15.52 24.30
N TYR A 154 -22.81 15.74 25.07
CA TYR A 154 -23.63 16.94 24.93
C TYR A 154 -22.96 18.19 25.53
N GLN A 155 -22.39 18.11 26.73
CA GLN A 155 -21.79 19.23 27.45
C GLN A 155 -20.61 19.83 26.69
N PHE A 156 -19.73 18.99 26.14
CA PHE A 156 -18.55 19.46 25.42
C PHE A 156 -18.87 19.75 23.94
N GLY A 157 -19.97 19.20 23.42
CA GLY A 157 -20.40 19.40 22.03
C GLY A 157 -19.71 18.47 21.05
N PHE A 158 -19.48 17.22 21.44
CA PHE A 158 -19.07 16.16 20.52
C PHE A 158 -20.21 15.81 19.55
N ASP A 159 -19.84 15.36 18.36
CA ASP A 159 -20.79 14.96 17.31
C ASP A 159 -21.24 13.49 17.47
N GLY A 160 -20.58 12.75 18.35
CA GLY A 160 -20.83 11.34 18.61
C GLY A 160 -19.86 10.73 19.60
N ILE A 161 -19.95 9.42 19.77
CA ILE A 161 -19.08 8.61 20.61
C ILE A 161 -18.63 7.35 19.88
N ASP A 162 -17.39 6.95 20.12
CA ASP A 162 -16.79 5.69 19.71
C ASP A 162 -16.38 4.92 20.97
N ILE A 163 -16.88 3.69 21.13
CA ILE A 163 -16.51 2.85 22.27
C ILE A 163 -15.52 1.79 21.81
N ASP A 164 -14.30 1.86 22.35
CA ASP A 164 -13.26 0.91 22.01
C ASP A 164 -13.42 -0.41 22.77
N TYR A 165 -13.65 -1.50 22.03
CA TYR A 165 -13.84 -2.82 22.63
C TYR A 165 -12.49 -3.36 23.12
N PRO A 166 -12.36 -3.75 24.40
CA PRO A 166 -11.08 -4.06 25.02
C PRO A 166 -10.48 -5.41 24.57
N PHE A 167 -11.29 -6.38 24.17
CA PHE A 167 -10.82 -7.72 23.80
C PHE A 167 -10.67 -7.89 22.29
N LYS A 168 -9.89 -7.01 21.66
CA LYS A 168 -9.59 -7.09 20.22
C LYS A 168 -8.70 -8.29 19.89
N PHE A 169 -7.96 -8.74 20.90
CA PHE A 169 -7.02 -9.85 20.81
C PHE A 169 -7.56 -11.07 21.55
N PRO A 170 -7.34 -12.29 21.02
CA PRO A 170 -7.94 -13.53 21.54
C PRO A 170 -7.32 -14.02 22.86
N CYS A 171 -6.66 -13.18 23.64
CA CYS A 171 -5.89 -13.61 24.82
C CYS A 171 -6.65 -13.59 26.15
N TYR A 172 -7.94 -13.25 26.16
CA TYR A 172 -8.72 -13.16 27.41
C TYR A 172 -9.90 -14.13 27.46
N PRO A 173 -10.02 -14.98 28.50
CA PRO A 173 -11.12 -15.94 28.67
C PRO A 173 -12.44 -15.32 29.15
N LEU A 174 -12.50 -14.00 29.37
CA LEU A 174 -13.63 -13.31 30.02
C LEU A 174 -14.72 -12.79 29.06
N ILE A 175 -14.74 -13.26 27.81
CA ILE A 175 -15.57 -12.69 26.73
C ILE A 175 -17.08 -12.78 27.00
N GLY A 176 -17.54 -13.87 27.60
CA GLY A 176 -18.99 -14.18 27.69
C GLY A 176 -19.80 -13.16 28.52
N TRP A 177 -19.40 -12.90 29.76
CA TRP A 177 -20.13 -11.96 30.62
C TRP A 177 -19.98 -10.51 30.16
N PHE A 178 -18.81 -10.17 29.60
CA PHE A 178 -18.52 -8.81 29.18
C PHE A 178 -19.37 -8.39 27.98
N ASN A 179 -19.64 -9.29 27.04
CA ASN A 179 -20.51 -9.00 25.89
C ASN A 179 -21.91 -8.53 26.31
N SER A 180 -22.47 -9.09 27.39
CA SER A 180 -23.75 -8.64 27.95
C SER A 180 -23.65 -7.24 28.56
N ALA A 181 -22.60 -6.95 29.33
CA ALA A 181 -22.38 -5.64 29.92
C ALA A 181 -22.13 -4.56 28.85
N TYR A 182 -21.33 -4.88 27.85
CA TYR A 182 -21.05 -4.02 26.70
C TYR A 182 -22.30 -3.77 25.85
N SER A 183 -23.14 -4.80 25.62
CA SER A 183 -24.44 -4.64 24.97
C SER A 183 -25.33 -3.66 25.73
N ASN A 184 -25.40 -3.77 27.06
CA ASN A 184 -26.20 -2.86 27.88
C ASN A 184 -25.70 -1.41 27.80
N LEU A 185 -24.39 -1.20 27.80
CA LEU A 185 -23.79 0.12 27.59
C LEU A 185 -24.18 0.69 26.23
N LEU A 186 -24.00 -0.08 25.15
CA LEU A 186 -24.34 0.38 23.80
C LEU A 186 -25.83 0.66 23.61
N ASN A 187 -26.70 -0.16 24.21
CA ASN A 187 -28.14 0.07 24.21
C ASN A 187 -28.51 1.36 24.95
N GLY A 188 -27.89 1.58 26.11
CA GLY A 188 -28.05 2.81 26.89
C GLY A 188 -27.61 4.03 26.09
N LEU A 189 -26.42 3.98 25.48
CA LEU A 189 -25.89 5.06 24.63
C LEU A 189 -26.80 5.32 23.44
N SER A 190 -27.13 4.30 22.66
CA SER A 190 -28.00 4.40 21.48
C SER A 190 -29.36 5.03 21.82
N SER A 191 -29.96 4.67 22.96
CA SER A 191 -31.27 5.21 23.38
C SER A 191 -31.23 6.69 23.78
N GLN A 192 -30.09 7.21 24.21
CA GLN A 192 -29.96 8.57 24.76
C GLN A 192 -29.23 9.56 23.82
N LEU A 193 -28.47 9.04 22.86
CA LEU A 193 -27.67 9.85 21.93
C LEU A 193 -28.49 10.48 20.79
N SER A 194 -29.76 10.10 20.63
CA SER A 194 -30.70 10.68 19.66
C SER A 194 -30.15 10.74 18.23
N ASN A 195 -29.58 11.87 17.80
CA ASN A 195 -29.03 12.10 16.46
C ASN A 195 -27.48 12.13 16.42
N LYS A 196 -26.82 11.80 17.52
CA LYS A 196 -25.36 11.72 17.61
C LYS A 196 -24.87 10.40 17.03
N THR A 197 -23.69 10.44 16.42
CA THR A 197 -23.09 9.23 15.84
C THR A 197 -22.63 8.27 16.94
N LEU A 198 -22.93 6.98 16.81
CA LEU A 198 -22.45 5.92 17.68
C LEU A 198 -21.59 4.94 16.88
N MET A 199 -20.31 4.86 17.21
CA MET A 199 -19.36 3.92 16.62
C MET A 199 -18.85 2.95 17.67
N ILE A 200 -18.28 1.85 17.18
CA ILE A 200 -17.43 1.00 18.00
C ILE A 200 -16.14 0.69 17.26
N THR A 201 -15.09 0.44 18.04
CA THR A 201 -13.83 -0.09 17.52
C THR A 201 -13.65 -1.49 18.04
N ALA A 202 -13.36 -2.44 17.15
CA ALA A 202 -13.31 -3.86 17.47
C ALA A 202 -12.14 -4.56 16.79
N GLY A 203 -11.81 -5.75 17.28
CA GLY A 203 -10.73 -6.56 16.73
C GLY A 203 -11.15 -7.48 15.59
N GLN A 204 -10.41 -8.58 15.48
CA GLN A 204 -10.50 -9.50 14.35
C GLN A 204 -11.74 -10.40 14.37
N TYR A 205 -12.34 -10.59 15.53
CA TYR A 205 -13.46 -11.50 15.73
C TYR A 205 -14.75 -10.71 15.93
N PRO A 206 -15.84 -11.09 15.25
CA PRO A 206 -17.15 -10.54 15.53
C PRO A 206 -17.51 -10.70 17.00
N ILE A 207 -17.98 -9.62 17.60
CA ILE A 207 -18.45 -9.63 18.98
C ILE A 207 -19.94 -10.00 19.02
N ASN A 208 -20.30 -10.91 19.92
CA ASN A 208 -21.69 -11.33 20.09
C ASN A 208 -22.43 -10.34 21.00
N ILE A 209 -22.94 -9.25 20.43
CA ILE A 209 -23.65 -8.20 21.17
C ILE A 209 -25.03 -7.94 20.56
N THR A 210 -25.96 -7.47 21.37
CA THR A 210 -27.30 -7.11 20.87
C THR A 210 -27.28 -5.75 20.18
N ASN A 211 -28.20 -5.56 19.22
CA ASN A 211 -28.46 -4.26 18.57
C ASN A 211 -27.28 -3.62 17.82
N LEU A 212 -26.42 -4.43 17.17
CA LEU A 212 -25.39 -3.92 16.24
C LEU A 212 -25.97 -2.99 15.15
N ASN A 213 -27.25 -3.14 14.81
CA ASN A 213 -27.93 -2.28 13.84
C ASN A 213 -28.04 -0.81 14.27
N ASN A 214 -27.93 -0.52 15.57
CA ASN A 214 -27.96 0.85 16.09
C ASN A 214 -26.59 1.54 16.03
N ILE A 215 -25.53 0.80 15.66
CA ILE A 215 -24.19 1.34 15.46
C ILE A 215 -24.10 1.86 14.03
N ASP A 216 -23.60 3.09 13.87
CA ASP A 216 -23.42 3.70 12.55
C ASP A 216 -22.26 3.05 11.80
N PHE A 217 -21.12 2.88 12.48
CA PHE A 217 -19.90 2.29 11.92
C PHE A 217 -19.16 1.41 12.91
N ILE A 218 -18.54 0.35 12.40
CA ILE A 218 -17.67 -0.56 13.16
C ILE A 218 -16.26 -0.47 12.58
N ASN A 219 -15.34 0.07 13.36
CA ASN A 219 -13.93 0.23 13.02
C ASN A 219 -13.17 -1.06 13.32
N ILE A 220 -12.85 -1.84 12.29
CA ILE A 220 -12.21 -3.14 12.41
C ILE A 220 -10.69 -2.98 12.42
N GLN A 221 -10.09 -3.11 13.60
CA GLN A 221 -8.65 -3.25 13.77
C GLN A 221 -8.23 -4.66 13.36
N ALA A 222 -8.00 -4.79 12.06
CA ALA A 222 -7.63 -6.04 11.43
C ALA A 222 -6.14 -6.37 11.61
N SER A 223 -5.30 -5.46 12.12
CA SER A 223 -3.89 -5.70 12.39
C SER A 223 -3.71 -6.82 13.44
N ASN A 224 -2.85 -7.79 13.11
CA ASN A 224 -2.35 -8.78 14.05
C ASN A 224 -1.30 -8.10 14.93
N PHE A 225 -1.66 -7.81 16.18
CA PHE A 225 -0.68 -7.48 17.23
C PHE A 225 -0.19 -8.72 17.97
N ASN A 226 -0.50 -9.92 17.49
CA ASN A 226 -0.18 -11.14 18.22
C ASN A 226 1.27 -11.55 17.94
N VAL A 227 2.20 -10.95 18.70
CA VAL A 227 3.65 -11.19 18.64
C VAL A 227 4.05 -12.59 19.14
N ASN A 228 3.08 -13.47 19.40
CA ASN A 228 3.32 -14.88 19.67
C ASN A 228 2.59 -15.82 18.70
N SER A 229 2.03 -15.27 17.62
CA SER A 229 1.56 -16.09 16.51
C SER A 229 2.70 -16.27 15.51
N SER A 230 2.86 -17.48 14.98
CA SER A 230 3.79 -17.77 13.87
C SER A 230 3.29 -17.20 12.53
N ILE A 231 2.41 -16.19 12.58
CA ILE A 231 1.70 -15.61 11.45
C ILE A 231 1.99 -14.12 11.48
N THR A 232 2.39 -13.58 10.34
CA THR A 232 2.78 -12.18 10.19
C THR A 232 1.62 -11.22 10.45
N SER A 233 1.93 -9.92 10.49
CA SER A 233 0.93 -8.84 10.39
C SER A 233 -0.09 -9.12 9.27
N SER A 234 -1.31 -8.62 9.43
CA SER A 234 -2.46 -9.01 8.61
C SER A 234 -2.37 -8.48 7.19
N GLY A 235 -1.82 -9.31 6.30
CA GLY A 235 -1.98 -9.15 4.86
C GLY A 235 -3.45 -9.08 4.42
N ILE A 236 -3.66 -8.68 3.16
CA ILE A 236 -4.99 -8.48 2.59
C ILE A 236 -5.86 -9.75 2.59
N ASP A 237 -5.23 -10.92 2.47
CA ASP A 237 -5.86 -12.23 2.57
C ASP A 237 -6.43 -12.47 3.98
N LYS A 238 -5.68 -12.12 5.02
CA LYS A 238 -6.15 -12.21 6.41
C LYS A 238 -7.22 -11.16 6.70
N ILE A 239 -7.04 -9.93 6.23
CA ILE A 239 -8.04 -8.86 6.31
C ILE A 239 -9.36 -9.31 5.67
N GLN A 240 -9.29 -9.95 4.50
CA GLN A 240 -10.47 -10.47 3.83
C GLN A 240 -11.20 -11.53 4.66
N GLN A 241 -10.49 -12.46 5.29
CA GLN A 241 -11.08 -13.45 6.19
C GLN A 241 -11.78 -12.79 7.39
N ILE A 242 -11.11 -11.81 8.03
CA ILE A 242 -11.64 -11.05 9.17
C ILE A 242 -12.94 -10.33 8.77
N LEU A 243 -12.91 -9.58 7.67
CA LEU A 243 -14.05 -8.81 7.21
C LEU A 243 -15.20 -9.70 6.72
N ASN A 244 -14.90 -10.84 6.09
CA ASN A 244 -15.92 -11.83 5.75
C ASN A 244 -16.61 -12.38 6.99
N SER A 245 -15.87 -12.63 8.06
CA SER A 245 -16.42 -13.05 9.36
C SER A 245 -17.36 -11.98 9.92
N TRP A 246 -16.92 -10.72 9.97
CA TRP A 246 -17.76 -9.60 10.40
C TRP A 246 -18.99 -9.38 9.52
N SER A 247 -18.86 -9.59 8.21
CA SER A 247 -19.98 -9.47 7.25
C SER A 247 -21.10 -10.50 7.48
N THR A 248 -20.87 -11.53 8.31
CA THR A 248 -21.93 -12.47 8.70
C THR A 248 -22.88 -11.91 9.77
N VAL A 249 -22.48 -10.85 10.49
CA VAL A 249 -23.26 -10.28 11.59
C VAL A 249 -23.66 -8.81 11.38
N ILE A 250 -23.03 -8.10 10.43
CA ILE A 250 -23.32 -6.71 10.12
C ILE A 250 -23.16 -6.44 8.62
N ASP A 251 -23.89 -5.45 8.10
CA ASP A 251 -23.73 -4.99 6.72
C ASP A 251 -22.31 -4.46 6.47
N LYS A 252 -21.70 -4.87 5.35
CA LYS A 252 -20.41 -4.37 4.86
C LYS A 252 -20.39 -2.85 4.74
N SER A 253 -21.52 -2.23 4.41
CA SER A 253 -21.64 -0.77 4.30
C SER A 253 -21.45 -0.02 5.62
N LYS A 254 -21.36 -0.73 6.76
CA LYS A 254 -21.03 -0.18 8.08
C LYS A 254 -19.61 -0.54 8.55
N LEU A 255 -18.92 -1.42 7.84
CA LEU A 255 -17.57 -1.86 8.20
C LEU A 255 -16.53 -0.85 7.69
N ILE A 256 -15.71 -0.35 8.62
CA ILE A 256 -14.57 0.51 8.33
C ILE A 256 -13.30 -0.33 8.55
N LEU A 257 -12.42 -0.41 7.54
CA LEU A 257 -11.13 -1.09 7.70
C LEU A 257 -10.14 -0.16 8.38
N SER A 258 -9.62 -0.54 9.55
CA SER A 258 -8.57 0.23 10.22
C SER A 258 -7.18 -0.13 9.67
N VAL A 259 -6.33 0.89 9.53
CA VAL A 259 -4.90 0.79 9.19
C VAL A 259 -4.07 1.58 10.19
N GLU A 260 -2.77 1.30 10.23
CA GLU A 260 -1.83 1.96 11.13
C GLU A 260 -0.76 2.71 10.36
N PHE A 261 -0.43 3.91 10.81
CA PHE A 261 0.66 4.71 10.24
C PHE A 261 1.97 4.34 10.92
N GLY A 262 2.41 3.11 10.69
CA GLY A 262 3.64 2.56 11.23
C GLY A 262 3.61 1.05 11.33
N GLY A 263 4.43 0.50 12.20
CA GLY A 263 4.56 -0.94 12.40
C GLY A 263 5.26 -1.30 13.69
N ILE A 264 5.05 -2.53 14.14
CA ILE A 264 5.75 -3.12 15.29
C ILE A 264 7.05 -3.78 14.82
N ILE A 265 8.10 -3.60 15.61
CA ILE A 265 9.35 -4.34 15.44
C ILE A 265 9.19 -5.72 16.09
N GLU A 266 9.19 -6.75 15.24
CA GLU A 266 9.24 -8.15 15.61
C GLU A 266 10.69 -8.64 15.56
N ILE A 267 11.06 -9.49 16.51
CA ILE A 267 12.37 -10.15 16.51
C ILE A 267 12.17 -11.55 15.98
N VAL A 268 12.88 -11.92 14.93
CA VAL A 268 12.65 -13.14 14.17
C VAL A 268 13.92 -13.97 14.13
N SER A 269 13.82 -15.25 14.43
CA SER A 269 14.90 -16.21 14.16
C SER A 269 14.66 -16.84 12.78
N SER A 270 15.64 -16.74 11.88
CA SER A 270 15.49 -17.30 10.52
C SER A 270 16.85 -17.61 9.87
N ASN A 271 16.90 -18.71 9.12
CA ASN A 271 18.03 -19.03 8.24
C ASN A 271 17.89 -18.39 6.85
N ASN A 272 16.66 -18.05 6.43
CA ASN A 272 16.35 -17.41 5.14
C ASN A 272 15.20 -16.42 5.30
N ILE A 273 15.50 -15.30 5.96
CA ILE A 273 14.51 -14.32 6.41
C ILE A 273 13.61 -13.82 5.29
N LYS A 274 14.14 -13.67 4.08
CA LYS A 274 13.36 -13.21 2.93
C LYS A 274 12.29 -14.24 2.54
N SER A 275 12.69 -15.51 2.42
CA SER A 275 11.76 -16.58 2.08
C SER A 275 10.69 -16.76 3.16
N ASP A 276 11.07 -16.66 4.43
CA ASP A 276 10.16 -16.84 5.57
C ASP A 276 9.14 -15.69 5.68
N ILE A 277 9.57 -14.45 5.40
CA ILE A 277 8.64 -13.31 5.30
C ILE A 277 7.70 -13.48 4.10
N GLU A 278 8.23 -13.81 2.91
CA GLU A 278 7.42 -13.95 1.69
C GLU A 278 6.40 -15.11 1.77
N SER A 279 6.72 -16.17 2.52
CA SER A 279 5.82 -17.29 2.82
C SER A 279 4.92 -17.04 4.03
N GLN A 280 5.11 -15.93 4.75
CA GLN A 280 4.45 -15.60 6.02
C GLN A 280 4.67 -16.64 7.13
N GLN A 281 5.81 -17.34 7.12
CA GLN A 281 6.19 -18.36 8.10
C GLN A 281 7.30 -17.85 9.01
N ILE A 282 6.98 -16.83 9.80
CA ILE A 282 7.94 -16.20 10.71
C ILE A 282 7.89 -16.84 12.09
N GLN A 283 9.06 -17.17 12.63
CA GLN A 283 9.21 -17.61 14.02
C GLN A 283 9.69 -16.44 14.87
N ILE A 284 8.81 -15.94 15.74
CA ILE A 284 9.14 -14.85 16.64
C ILE A 284 10.06 -15.38 17.73
N ALA A 285 11.21 -14.73 17.89
CA ALA A 285 12.20 -15.06 18.89
C ALA A 285 11.87 -14.36 20.20
N ASN A 286 11.81 -15.13 21.29
CA ASN A 286 11.78 -14.57 22.64
C ASN A 286 13.15 -13.98 22.98
N ALA A 287 13.32 -12.68 22.76
CA ALA A 287 14.58 -11.96 23.02
C ALA A 287 14.37 -10.80 24.00
N PRO A 288 14.21 -11.08 25.31
CA PRO A 288 13.86 -10.06 26.31
C PRO A 288 14.91 -8.94 26.51
N ASN A 289 16.12 -9.09 25.98
CA ASN A 289 17.25 -8.18 26.19
C ASN A 289 17.77 -7.49 24.93
N SER A 290 17.10 -7.62 23.77
CA SER A 290 17.57 -6.94 22.57
C SER A 290 17.33 -5.43 22.68
N LYS A 291 18.36 -4.61 22.45
CA LYS A 291 18.20 -3.16 22.31
C LYS A 291 17.50 -2.88 20.99
N LEU A 292 16.19 -2.62 21.04
CA LEU A 292 15.37 -2.35 19.86
C LEU A 292 15.88 -1.07 19.17
N PRO A 293 16.26 -1.13 17.89
CA PRO A 293 16.72 0.05 17.17
C PRO A 293 15.56 1.01 16.95
N MET A 294 15.75 2.28 17.33
CA MET A 294 14.91 3.42 16.87
C MET A 294 13.42 3.39 17.27
N ALA A 295 13.04 2.66 18.33
CA ALA A 295 11.66 2.61 18.81
C ALA A 295 11.14 4.01 19.23
N ASP A 296 9.97 4.41 18.74
CA ASP A 296 9.34 5.68 19.09
C ASP A 296 8.67 5.62 20.47
N GLU A 297 7.94 4.54 20.74
CA GLU A 297 7.25 4.29 22.00
C GLU A 297 7.17 2.79 22.31
N PRO A 298 7.20 2.41 23.61
CA PRO A 298 6.82 1.06 24.02
C PRO A 298 5.30 0.90 23.93
N ILE A 299 4.83 -0.15 23.27
CA ILE A 299 3.41 -0.56 23.29
C ILE A 299 3.27 -1.69 24.29
N PRO A 300 2.47 -1.54 25.37
CA PRO A 300 2.20 -2.63 26.29
C PRO A 300 1.41 -3.74 25.57
N ASP A 301 1.96 -4.94 25.59
CA ASP A 301 1.26 -6.16 25.22
C ASP A 301 0.21 -6.47 26.27
N GLN A 302 -1.04 -6.42 25.85
CA GLN A 302 -2.18 -6.76 26.69
C GLN A 302 -2.16 -8.25 27.07
N CYS A 303 -1.57 -9.11 26.23
CA CYS A 303 -1.58 -10.54 26.43
C CYS A 303 -0.42 -11.06 27.29
N GLN A 304 0.78 -10.45 27.21
CA GLN A 304 1.99 -11.00 27.85
C GLN A 304 2.77 -10.00 28.71
N TYR A 305 2.23 -8.81 29.02
CA TYR A 305 2.88 -7.80 29.85
C TYR A 305 4.30 -7.42 29.38
N SER A 306 4.59 -7.59 28.07
CA SER A 306 5.84 -7.15 27.45
C SER A 306 5.64 -5.81 26.75
N SER A 307 6.69 -5.04 26.49
CA SER A 307 6.60 -3.83 25.67
C SER A 307 7.17 -4.08 24.29
N TYR A 308 6.41 -3.72 23.25
CA TYR A 308 6.87 -3.78 21.87
C TYR A 308 7.46 -2.45 21.44
N ALA A 309 8.49 -2.47 20.59
CA ALA A 309 8.93 -1.29 19.90
C ALA A 309 8.01 -1.01 18.71
N TYR A 310 7.54 0.22 18.63
CA TYR A 310 6.77 0.72 17.49
C TYR A 310 7.60 1.72 16.69
N LEU A 311 7.48 1.67 15.36
CA LEU A 311 7.99 2.68 14.44
C LEU A 311 6.83 3.37 13.74
N SER A 312 6.71 4.67 13.93
CA SER A 312 5.81 5.54 13.16
C SER A 312 6.24 5.63 11.70
N TRP A 313 5.31 6.00 10.83
CA TRP A 313 5.63 6.31 9.44
C TRP A 313 6.70 7.41 9.34
N ASN A 314 6.65 8.41 10.21
CA ASN A 314 7.68 9.45 10.25
C ASN A 314 9.10 8.90 10.47
N THR A 315 9.25 7.91 11.37
CA THR A 315 10.54 7.26 11.62
C THR A 315 10.90 6.29 10.49
N LEU A 316 9.95 5.50 9.99
CA LEU A 316 10.14 4.59 8.86
C LEU A 316 10.62 5.32 7.60
N LYS A 317 10.06 6.51 7.32
CA LYS A 317 10.48 7.37 6.20
C LYS A 317 11.95 7.79 6.28
N GLN A 318 12.46 8.03 7.48
CA GLN A 318 13.87 8.36 7.69
C GLN A 318 14.76 7.15 7.42
N VAL A 319 14.34 5.96 7.87
CA VAL A 319 15.04 4.69 7.61
C VAL A 319 15.09 4.38 6.11
N LEU A 320 13.99 4.63 5.38
CA LEU A 320 13.89 4.39 3.94
C LEU A 320 14.74 5.34 3.07
N SER A 321 15.54 6.25 3.65
CA SER A 321 16.42 7.18 2.92
C SER A 321 15.72 7.97 1.79
N SER A 322 14.86 8.93 2.15
CA SER A 322 14.43 10.10 1.33
C SER A 322 13.78 9.92 -0.04
N SER A 323 13.82 8.76 -0.71
CA SER A 323 13.10 8.55 -1.97
C SER A 323 11.70 8.04 -1.69
N SER A 324 10.69 8.78 -2.14
CA SER A 324 9.25 8.52 -1.98
C SER A 324 8.73 7.24 -2.65
N CYS A 325 9.61 6.37 -3.18
CA CYS A 325 9.28 5.06 -3.72
C CYS A 325 10.52 4.15 -3.70
N PRO A 326 10.43 2.93 -3.14
CA PRO A 326 11.57 2.08 -2.87
C PRO A 326 12.05 1.20 -4.04
N SER A 327 11.63 1.43 -5.30
CA SER A 327 11.93 0.51 -6.41
C SER A 327 13.43 0.33 -6.69
N ASN A 328 14.29 1.27 -6.27
CA ASN A 328 15.75 1.19 -6.36
C ASN A 328 16.48 1.70 -5.10
N LEU A 329 15.95 1.44 -3.91
CA LEU A 329 16.65 1.80 -2.67
C LEU A 329 17.91 0.96 -2.48
N THR A 330 19.06 1.50 -2.85
CA THR A 330 20.33 1.18 -2.21
C THR A 330 20.32 1.88 -0.84
N SER A 331 19.66 1.27 0.14
CA SER A 331 19.51 1.85 1.47
C SER A 331 20.89 2.18 2.05
N SER A 332 21.10 3.44 2.43
CA SER A 332 22.27 3.84 3.23
C SER A 332 22.19 3.26 4.66
N SER A 333 21.02 2.74 5.04
CA SER A 333 20.77 1.99 6.26
C SER A 333 20.92 0.48 6.03
N SER A 334 21.32 -0.26 7.06
CA SER A 334 21.35 -1.73 7.08
C SER A 334 19.97 -2.40 6.92
N TRP A 335 18.88 -1.64 6.92
CA TRP A 335 17.53 -2.13 6.63
C TRP A 335 17.33 -2.45 5.15
N LYS A 336 16.68 -3.58 4.89
CA LYS A 336 16.32 -4.07 3.57
C LYS A 336 14.80 -4.02 3.41
N TYR A 337 14.34 -3.42 2.32
CA TYR A 337 12.93 -3.34 1.95
C TYR A 337 12.47 -4.60 1.20
N GLY A 338 11.20 -4.96 1.38
CA GLY A 338 10.50 -5.89 0.50
C GLY A 338 8.98 -5.71 0.53
N PHE A 339 8.31 -6.44 -0.36
CA PHE A 339 6.86 -6.43 -0.50
C PHE A 339 6.33 -7.86 -0.67
N VAL A 340 5.48 -8.31 0.26
CA VAL A 340 4.87 -9.63 0.19
C VAL A 340 3.71 -9.59 -0.82
N LYS A 341 3.96 -10.07 -2.04
CA LYS A 341 3.05 -9.93 -3.19
C LYS A 341 1.63 -10.47 -2.96
N ASN A 342 1.50 -11.56 -2.20
CA ASN A 342 0.21 -12.21 -1.93
C ASN A 342 -0.57 -11.47 -0.83
N ALA A 343 0.11 -11.12 0.27
CA ALA A 343 -0.46 -10.34 1.37
C ALA A 343 -0.64 -8.85 1.05
N LYS A 344 -0.04 -8.35 -0.04
CA LYS A 344 -0.01 -6.92 -0.38
C LYS A 344 0.50 -6.04 0.77
N GLN A 345 1.53 -6.52 1.47
CA GLN A 345 2.08 -5.88 2.67
C GLN A 345 3.55 -5.52 2.47
N SER A 346 3.92 -4.32 2.86
CA SER A 346 5.30 -3.85 2.86
C SER A 346 6.01 -4.24 4.15
N TYR A 347 7.31 -4.53 4.04
CA TYR A 347 8.13 -4.85 5.19
C TYR A 347 9.56 -4.31 5.08
N LEU A 348 10.17 -4.12 6.24
CA LEU A 348 11.58 -3.84 6.42
C LEU A 348 12.18 -4.94 7.29
N TYR A 349 13.43 -5.32 7.00
CA TYR A 349 14.17 -6.18 7.91
C TYR A 349 15.65 -5.82 7.99
N GLN A 350 16.25 -6.06 9.15
CA GLN A 350 17.66 -5.88 9.40
C GLN A 350 18.15 -7.03 10.30
N GLN A 351 19.34 -7.58 10.01
CA GLN A 351 19.97 -8.54 10.92
C GLN A 351 20.51 -7.81 12.16
N ASP A 352 20.23 -8.36 13.34
CA ASP A 352 20.85 -7.91 14.58
C ASP A 352 22.36 -8.20 14.53
N SER A 353 23.18 -7.17 14.73
CA SER A 353 24.65 -7.31 14.72
C SER A 353 25.19 -8.24 15.79
N SER A 354 24.41 -8.50 16.85
CA SER A 354 24.81 -9.31 18.00
C SER A 354 24.27 -10.74 17.99
N SER A 355 23.41 -11.10 17.04
CA SER A 355 22.77 -12.40 17.01
C SER A 355 22.45 -12.89 15.58
N THR A 356 21.92 -14.10 15.46
CA THR A 356 21.35 -14.61 14.20
C THR A 356 19.91 -14.16 13.98
N ASN A 357 19.37 -13.31 14.86
CA ASN A 357 18.02 -12.81 14.75
C ASN A 357 17.93 -11.61 13.79
N TYR A 358 16.71 -11.33 13.37
CA TYR A 358 16.36 -10.20 12.53
C TYR A 358 15.33 -9.34 13.24
N PHE A 359 15.46 -8.03 13.10
CA PHE A 359 14.37 -7.10 13.34
C PHE A 359 13.55 -7.04 12.06
N VAL A 360 12.25 -7.28 12.15
CA VAL A 360 11.29 -7.22 11.04
C VAL A 360 10.19 -6.25 11.40
N VAL A 361 9.80 -5.40 10.46
CA VAL A 361 8.70 -4.44 10.63
C VAL A 361 7.78 -4.55 9.44
N PHE A 362 6.54 -4.91 9.69
CA PHE A 362 5.47 -4.77 8.70
C PHE A 362 4.76 -3.44 8.92
N TYR A 363 4.53 -2.69 7.84
CA TYR A 363 4.00 -1.33 7.93
C TYR A 363 3.25 -0.97 6.66
N GLU A 364 2.54 0.16 6.73
CA GLU A 364 1.86 0.74 5.60
C GLU A 364 2.73 1.72 4.81
N ASP A 365 2.86 1.49 3.51
CA ASP A 365 3.36 2.48 2.54
C ASP A 365 2.28 2.75 1.48
N TYR A 366 2.62 3.53 0.44
CA TYR A 366 1.69 3.81 -0.65
C TYR A 366 1.19 2.55 -1.35
N GLN A 367 2.05 1.54 -1.55
CA GLN A 367 1.71 0.33 -2.28
C GLN A 367 0.76 -0.56 -1.48
N SER A 368 1.01 -0.76 -0.19
CA SER A 368 0.13 -1.55 0.68
C SER A 368 -1.18 -0.82 0.97
N LEU A 369 -1.15 0.51 1.18
CA LEU A 369 -2.36 1.31 1.34
C LEU A 369 -3.21 1.29 0.08
N ASN A 370 -2.61 1.38 -1.11
CA ASN A 370 -3.36 1.31 -2.37
C ASN A 370 -4.16 0.01 -2.46
N ALA A 371 -3.52 -1.11 -2.16
CA ALA A 371 -4.19 -2.42 -2.17
C ALA A 371 -5.36 -2.50 -1.17
N LYS A 372 -5.21 -1.87 0.01
CA LYS A 372 -6.28 -1.81 1.01
C LYS A 372 -7.43 -0.88 0.60
N ILE A 373 -7.14 0.27 -0.03
CA ILE A 373 -8.14 1.19 -0.56
C ILE A 373 -8.91 0.54 -1.72
N ASP A 374 -8.21 -0.12 -2.65
CA ASP A 374 -8.85 -0.87 -3.73
C ASP A 374 -9.74 -1.99 -3.17
N TYR A 375 -9.29 -2.68 -2.11
CA TYR A 375 -10.12 -3.68 -1.43
C TYR A 375 -11.39 -3.06 -0.80
N ILE A 376 -11.26 -1.92 -0.10
CA ILE A 376 -12.39 -1.17 0.48
C ILE A 376 -13.43 -0.84 -0.60
N ASN A 377 -12.97 -0.30 -1.73
CA ASN A 377 -13.84 0.09 -2.83
C ASN A 377 -14.51 -1.11 -3.51
N ASN A 378 -13.76 -2.19 -3.76
CA ASN A 378 -14.26 -3.37 -4.46
C ASN A 378 -15.19 -4.24 -3.62
N ASN A 379 -15.20 -4.07 -2.29
CA ASN A 379 -16.05 -4.82 -1.37
C ASN A 379 -17.15 -3.97 -0.73
N ASP A 380 -17.37 -2.75 -1.23
CA ASP A 380 -18.39 -1.82 -0.73
C ASP A 380 -18.32 -1.57 0.78
N LEU A 381 -17.10 -1.56 1.34
CA LEU A 381 -16.90 -1.17 2.73
C LEU A 381 -17.23 0.32 2.92
N ALA A 382 -17.54 0.69 4.16
CA ALA A 382 -17.87 2.07 4.51
C ALA A 382 -16.69 3.02 4.28
N GLY A 383 -15.46 2.56 4.51
CA GLY A 383 -14.29 3.42 4.45
C GLY A 383 -13.07 2.88 5.18
N ILE A 384 -12.19 3.80 5.60
CA ILE A 384 -10.92 3.55 6.25
C ILE A 384 -10.83 4.29 7.60
N ALA A 385 -10.24 3.63 8.60
CA ALA A 385 -9.87 4.24 9.88
C ALA A 385 -8.34 4.23 10.04
N ILE A 386 -7.78 5.24 10.68
CA ILE A 386 -6.32 5.42 10.80
C ILE A 386 -5.96 5.58 12.27
N THR A 387 -5.25 4.60 12.82
CA THR A 387 -4.79 4.57 14.22
C THR A 387 -3.26 4.73 14.28
N ASP A 388 -2.70 5.88 14.64
CA ASP A 388 -3.33 7.19 14.79
C ASP A 388 -2.68 8.20 13.84
N ILE A 389 -3.38 9.29 13.52
CA ILE A 389 -2.98 10.22 12.45
C ILE A 389 -1.71 11.01 12.78
N THR A 390 -1.28 11.01 14.04
CA THR A 390 -0.09 11.77 14.48
C THR A 390 1.21 11.04 14.18
N LYS A 391 1.11 9.78 13.74
CA LYS A 391 2.23 8.93 13.34
C LYS A 391 2.61 9.10 11.85
N ASP A 392 1.85 9.88 11.09
CA ASP A 392 2.24 10.30 9.73
C ASP A 392 3.48 11.20 9.78
N SER A 393 4.05 11.49 8.62
CA SER A 393 5.14 12.45 8.48
C SER A 393 4.61 13.89 8.57
N ASN A 394 5.51 14.86 8.81
CA ASN A 394 5.14 16.28 8.93
C ASN A 394 4.44 16.84 7.67
N ASP A 395 4.71 16.26 6.50
CA ASP A 395 4.08 16.56 5.22
C ASP A 395 2.83 15.70 4.93
N SER A 396 2.34 14.97 5.92
CA SER A 396 1.11 14.16 5.89
C SER A 396 1.05 13.22 4.69
N GLN A 397 2.15 12.49 4.42
CA GLN A 397 2.31 11.75 3.17
C GLN A 397 1.26 10.66 2.97
N LEU A 398 1.06 9.81 3.98
CA LEU A 398 0.10 8.72 3.87
C LEU A 398 -1.34 9.25 3.89
N MET A 399 -1.61 10.27 4.70
CA MET A 399 -2.92 10.92 4.72
C MET A 399 -3.25 11.59 3.38
N ASN A 400 -2.32 12.33 2.79
CA ASN A 400 -2.50 12.95 1.47
C ASN A 400 -2.71 11.89 0.38
N PHE A 401 -2.02 10.76 0.47
CA PHE A 401 -2.22 9.64 -0.44
C PHE A 401 -3.62 9.05 -0.34
N ILE A 402 -4.13 8.78 0.87
CA ILE A 402 -5.49 8.24 1.08
C ILE A 402 -6.55 9.19 0.52
N THR A 403 -6.33 10.50 0.66
CA THR A 403 -7.36 11.52 0.43
C THR A 403 -7.39 12.02 -1.01
N LEU A 404 -6.23 12.25 -1.62
CA LEU A 404 -6.10 12.76 -2.99
C LEU A 404 -5.89 11.63 -4.00
N GLY A 405 -5.48 10.45 -3.54
CA GLY A 405 -4.91 9.42 -4.40
C GLY A 405 -3.60 9.86 -5.07
N VAL A 406 -3.04 11.01 -4.70
CA VAL A 406 -1.85 11.58 -5.33
C VAL A 406 -0.66 11.32 -4.41
N GLN A 407 0.36 10.65 -4.95
CA GLN A 407 1.66 10.63 -4.27
C GLN A 407 2.29 12.02 -4.32
N PRO A 408 2.98 12.47 -3.24
CA PRO A 408 3.75 13.70 -3.30
C PRO A 408 4.68 13.61 -4.50
N SER A 409 4.51 14.54 -5.45
CA SER A 409 5.45 14.63 -6.56
C SER A 409 6.79 14.94 -5.93
N THR A 410 7.71 13.98 -5.92
CA THR A 410 9.10 14.30 -5.60
C THR A 410 9.51 15.30 -6.65
N SER A 411 9.68 16.56 -6.21
CA SER A 411 10.37 17.57 -6.98
C SER A 411 11.84 17.15 -7.00
N THR A 412 12.12 16.05 -7.70
CA THR A 412 13.45 15.72 -8.15
C THR A 412 13.89 16.97 -8.91
N PRO A 413 14.98 17.65 -8.52
CA PRO A 413 15.49 18.77 -9.30
C PRO A 413 15.57 18.26 -10.72
N SER A 414 14.95 18.98 -11.66
CA SER A 414 14.78 18.56 -13.03
C SER A 414 16.15 18.33 -13.66
N SER A 415 16.75 17.15 -13.45
CA SER A 415 17.64 16.59 -14.44
C SER A 415 16.73 16.44 -15.65
N SER A 416 17.10 17.10 -16.74
CA SER A 416 16.34 17.10 -17.98
C SER A 416 16.16 15.65 -18.40
N ASN A 417 15.03 15.04 -18.00
CA ASN A 417 14.66 13.72 -18.44
C ASN A 417 14.48 13.85 -19.94
N ASN A 418 15.49 13.40 -20.67
CA ASN A 418 15.62 13.45 -22.12
C ASN A 418 14.51 12.64 -22.82
N THR A 419 13.43 12.25 -22.14
CA THR A 419 12.25 11.60 -22.70
C THR A 419 11.72 12.37 -23.90
N GLY A 420 11.71 13.72 -23.85
CA GLY A 420 11.37 14.55 -25.02
C GLY A 420 12.36 14.39 -26.17
N ALA A 421 13.66 14.31 -25.88
CA ALA A 421 14.70 14.10 -26.90
C ALA A 421 14.72 12.65 -27.43
N ILE A 422 14.38 11.66 -26.62
CA ILE A 422 14.28 10.25 -27.02
C ILE A 422 13.06 10.05 -27.92
N VAL A 423 11.89 10.55 -27.52
CA VAL A 423 10.68 10.49 -28.35
C VAL A 423 10.86 11.31 -29.63
N GLY A 424 11.43 12.51 -29.53
CA GLY A 424 11.80 13.34 -30.68
C GLY A 424 12.81 12.67 -31.61
N GLY A 425 13.80 11.98 -31.08
CA GLY A 425 14.81 11.22 -31.84
C GLY A 425 14.22 10.01 -32.56
N VAL A 426 13.29 9.28 -31.94
CA VAL A 426 12.60 8.15 -32.58
C VAL A 426 11.68 8.62 -33.71
N ILE A 427 10.88 9.67 -33.47
CA ILE A 427 10.01 10.23 -34.51
C ILE A 427 10.85 10.83 -35.66
N GLY A 428 11.90 11.57 -35.32
CA GLY A 428 12.82 12.16 -36.29
C GLY A 428 13.53 11.12 -37.16
N SER A 429 14.01 10.02 -36.55
CA SER A 429 14.65 8.93 -37.29
C SER A 429 13.68 8.18 -38.20
N LEU A 430 12.43 7.95 -37.78
CA LEU A 430 11.42 7.35 -38.64
C LEU A 430 11.09 8.21 -39.86
N ILE A 431 10.95 9.53 -39.68
CA ILE A 431 10.74 10.48 -40.79
C ILE A 431 11.94 10.49 -41.72
N PHE A 432 13.16 10.52 -41.18
CA PHE A 432 14.40 10.56 -41.96
C PHE A 432 14.60 9.28 -42.79
N VAL A 433 14.40 8.10 -42.18
CA VAL A 433 14.47 6.81 -42.89
C VAL A 433 13.37 6.73 -43.95
N GLY A 434 12.15 7.18 -43.64
CA GLY A 434 11.05 7.25 -44.60
C GLY A 434 11.37 8.13 -45.82
N ALA A 435 12.00 9.29 -45.59
CA ALA A 435 12.43 10.19 -46.65
C ALA A 435 13.53 9.56 -47.54
N ILE A 436 14.52 8.89 -46.94
CA ILE A 436 15.58 8.20 -47.69
C ILE A 436 15.00 7.08 -48.57
N VAL A 437 14.09 6.27 -48.01
CA VAL A 437 13.44 5.18 -48.76
C VAL A 437 12.58 5.75 -49.90
N GLY A 438 11.82 6.83 -49.64
CA GLY A 438 11.03 7.52 -50.66
C GLY A 438 11.88 8.08 -51.80
N ALA A 439 12.99 8.74 -51.48
CA ALA A 439 13.94 9.26 -52.46
C ALA A 439 14.59 8.13 -53.29
N GLY A 440 15.01 7.05 -52.63
CA GLY A 440 15.55 5.86 -53.30
C GLY A 440 14.55 5.23 -54.26
N PHE A 441 13.27 5.14 -53.85
CA PHE A 441 12.19 4.63 -54.70
C PHE A 441 11.92 5.54 -55.91
N MET A 442 11.90 6.87 -55.73
CA MET A 442 11.75 7.82 -56.83
C MET A 442 12.91 7.73 -57.83
N LEU A 443 14.17 7.59 -57.35
CA LEU A 443 15.34 7.41 -58.21
C LEU A 443 15.30 6.07 -58.96
N TYR A 444 14.83 5.01 -58.29
CA TYR A 444 14.63 3.71 -58.92
C TYR A 444 13.59 3.77 -60.05
N GLN A 445 12.43 4.41 -59.81
CA GLN A 445 11.40 4.64 -60.83
C GLN A 445 11.95 5.43 -62.02
N LYS A 446 12.70 6.52 -61.78
CA LYS A 446 13.35 7.29 -62.87
C LYS A 446 14.32 6.46 -63.71
N ARG A 447 15.10 5.57 -63.09
CA ARG A 447 16.02 4.67 -63.81
C ARG A 447 15.28 3.61 -64.62
N LYS A 448 14.12 3.14 -64.16
CA LYS A 448 13.29 2.18 -64.88
C LYS A 448 12.75 2.76 -66.19
N VAL A 449 12.31 4.02 -66.18
CA VAL A 449 11.85 4.74 -67.38
C VAL A 449 12.99 4.92 -68.39
N LYS A 450 14.19 5.34 -67.96
CA LYS A 450 15.35 5.46 -68.86
C LYS A 450 15.79 4.13 -69.47
N ARG A 451 15.68 3.02 -68.72
CA ARG A 451 15.99 1.68 -69.26
C ARG A 451 14.94 1.19 -70.25
N SER A 452 13.66 1.54 -70.11
CA SER A 452 12.66 1.19 -71.11
C SER A 452 12.88 1.90 -72.45
N ASP A 453 13.47 3.10 -72.44
CA ASP A 453 13.82 3.82 -73.67
C ASP A 453 15.07 3.24 -74.35
N LEU A 454 16.11 2.91 -73.57
CA LEU A 454 17.32 2.25 -74.10
C LEU A 454 17.05 0.85 -74.70
N LEU A 455 16.12 0.10 -74.10
CA LEU A 455 15.69 -1.21 -74.63
C LEU A 455 14.82 -1.09 -75.90
N LYS A 456 14.19 0.06 -76.16
CA LYS A 456 13.51 0.33 -77.43
C LYS A 456 14.51 0.68 -78.54
N ASP A 457 15.57 1.40 -78.24
CA ASP A 457 16.62 1.71 -79.23
C ASP A 457 17.47 0.48 -79.59
N THR A 458 17.77 -0.39 -78.63
CA THR A 458 18.56 -1.60 -78.91
C THR A 458 17.79 -2.60 -79.79
N LYS A 459 16.45 -2.67 -79.67
CA LYS A 459 15.62 -3.54 -80.53
C LYS A 459 15.54 -3.06 -81.99
N ASN A 460 15.71 -1.76 -82.26
CA ASN A 460 15.76 -1.25 -83.63
C ASN A 460 17.14 -1.41 -84.29
N GLN A 461 18.19 -1.67 -83.50
CA GLN A 461 19.57 -1.80 -83.98
C GLN A 461 20.06 -3.25 -84.12
N THR A 462 19.25 -4.24 -83.73
CA THR A 462 19.59 -5.67 -83.87
C THR A 462 18.95 -6.35 -85.10
N CYS A 463 18.53 -5.59 -86.12
CA CYS A 463 18.02 -6.11 -87.40
C CYS A 463 18.91 -5.83 -88.62
N SER A 464 20.08 -5.18 -88.47
CA SER A 464 20.98 -4.88 -89.62
C SER A 464 22.21 -5.78 -89.76
N ASP A 465 22.70 -6.44 -88.70
CA ASP A 465 24.04 -7.05 -88.75
C ASP A 465 24.07 -8.54 -88.38
N ILE A 466 23.15 -9.31 -88.96
CA ILE A 466 23.30 -10.78 -89.11
C ILE A 466 23.79 -11.04 -90.54
N ASN A 467 25.07 -10.77 -90.82
CA ASN A 467 25.77 -11.41 -91.93
C ASN A 467 27.29 -11.37 -91.74
N ARG A 468 27.92 -12.53 -91.98
CA ARG A 468 29.35 -12.93 -91.83
C ARG A 468 29.78 -13.31 -90.40
N GLN A 469 29.98 -14.59 -90.07
CA GLN A 469 31.06 -15.53 -90.51
C GLN A 469 32.47 -14.93 -90.29
N ASP A 470 33.49 -15.61 -89.75
CA ASP A 470 33.71 -17.04 -89.47
C ASP A 470 34.95 -17.19 -88.54
N TYR A 471 35.00 -18.33 -87.84
CA TYR A 471 36.14 -19.19 -87.46
C TYR A 471 37.56 -18.66 -87.20
N SER A 472 38.09 -19.01 -86.02
CA SER A 472 39.29 -19.88 -85.80
C SER A 472 39.64 -19.89 -84.29
N ASP A 473 39.48 -21.01 -83.57
CA ASP A 473 40.54 -21.98 -83.16
C ASP A 473 41.56 -21.42 -82.11
N ILE A 474 42.14 -22.11 -81.11
CA ILE A 474 42.17 -23.49 -80.59
C ILE A 474 43.00 -23.48 -79.26
N ASN A 475 42.67 -24.37 -78.32
CA ASN A 475 43.46 -25.05 -77.25
C ASN A 475 44.43 -24.34 -76.27
N ARG A 476 44.18 -24.59 -74.95
CA ARG A 476 45.12 -25.27 -74.00
C ARG A 476 44.36 -25.65 -72.70
N GLN A 477 43.97 -26.93 -72.51
CA GLN A 477 44.62 -27.99 -71.71
C GLN A 477 44.98 -27.61 -70.24
N VAL A 478 44.29 -28.14 -69.21
CA VAL A 478 44.53 -29.43 -68.47
C VAL A 478 45.64 -29.24 -67.41
N ARG A 479 45.58 -29.59 -66.10
CA ARG A 479 44.95 -30.65 -65.29
C ARG A 479 44.81 -30.18 -63.79
N PRO A 480 44.11 -30.96 -62.94
CA PRO A 480 43.88 -30.74 -61.51
C PRO A 480 44.95 -31.43 -60.62
N ASP A 481 44.96 -31.15 -59.32
CA ASP A 481 45.28 -32.15 -58.30
C ASP A 481 44.82 -31.79 -56.88
N THR A 482 44.43 -32.85 -56.19
CA THR A 482 43.91 -33.05 -54.84
C THR A 482 44.98 -33.15 -53.75
N HIS A 483 44.67 -32.83 -52.48
CA HIS A 483 45.10 -33.53 -51.23
C HIS A 483 44.28 -32.96 -50.03
N ASN A 484 43.41 -33.70 -49.34
CA ASN A 484 43.60 -34.70 -48.26
C ASN A 484 44.23 -34.21 -46.93
N ARG A 485 43.43 -34.21 -45.84
CA ARG A 485 43.83 -34.71 -44.50
C ARG A 485 42.63 -35.08 -43.62
N ILE A 486 42.86 -36.07 -42.76
CA ILE A 486 41.93 -36.97 -42.05
C ILE A 486 42.24 -36.90 -40.52
N TYR A 487 41.28 -37.36 -39.69
CA TYR A 487 41.31 -37.79 -38.26
C TYR A 487 41.26 -36.67 -37.19
N SER A 488 40.50 -36.76 -36.09
CA SER A 488 40.22 -37.94 -35.24
C SER A 488 38.87 -37.95 -34.49
N ASP A 489 38.34 -39.15 -34.29
CA ASP A 489 37.37 -39.57 -33.25
C ASP A 489 37.92 -39.43 -31.82
N THR A 490 37.05 -39.23 -30.82
CA THR A 490 36.94 -40.15 -29.67
C THR A 490 35.66 -39.91 -28.85
N ASN A 491 34.93 -41.00 -28.62
CA ASN A 491 33.89 -41.21 -27.61
C ASN A 491 34.45 -41.21 -26.18
N HIS A 492 33.63 -40.82 -25.21
CA HIS A 492 33.46 -41.38 -23.85
C HIS A 492 32.60 -40.39 -23.04
N GLN A 493 31.74 -40.75 -22.08
CA GLN A 493 31.12 -41.97 -21.59
C GLN A 493 30.08 -41.47 -20.56
N ALA A 494 28.98 -42.18 -20.39
CA ALA A 494 28.05 -41.97 -19.29
C ALA A 494 28.66 -42.48 -17.97
N SER A 495 28.31 -41.84 -16.84
CA SER A 495 28.05 -42.52 -15.56
C SER A 495 27.45 -41.57 -14.51
N ASN A 496 26.34 -42.03 -13.94
CA ASN A 496 25.71 -41.74 -12.64
C ASN A 496 25.08 -40.37 -12.36
#